data_AF-A0A528WVR8-F1
#
_entry.id   AF-A0A528WVR8-F1
#
_cell.length_a   1.000
_cell.length_b   1.000
_cell.length_c   1.000
_cell.angle_alpha   90.00
_cell.angle_beta   90.00
_cell.angle_gamma   90.00
#
_symmetry.space_group_name_H-M   'P 1'
#
loop_
_entity.id
_entity.type
_entity.pdbx_description
1 polymer ?
#
loop_
_entity_poly.entity_id
_entity_poly.type
_entity_poly.pdbx_seq_one_letter_code
_entity_poly.pdbx_strand_id
1 'polypeptide(L)'
;MNQYTPPKVWTWNKPNGGAFASINRPVAGPTHEKELPVGKHPLQLYSLATPNGQKVTIMLEELLARGHKGAEYDAWLIRINDGDQFGSGFVEVNPNSKIPALMDRSEPKPVRVFESGSILTYLAEKFGEFLPTERAARAETFSWLFWQMGSAPYLGGGFGHFYAYAPEKIEYAIDRFAMETKRQMDVLDRRLAESEYLAGPDYTIADMAVWPW
;
A
#
# COMPACT_ATOMS: atom_id res chain seq x y z
N MET A 1 -4.45 36.91 16.25
CA MET A 1 -3.64 35.67 16.19
C MET A 1 -2.47 35.94 15.26
N ASN A 2 -1.24 35.63 15.66
CA ASN A 2 -0.11 35.73 14.75
C ASN A 2 -0.18 34.57 13.75
N GLN A 3 -0.27 34.89 12.47
CA GLN A 3 -0.21 33.92 11.38
C GLN A 3 1.16 33.22 11.39
N TYR A 4 1.18 31.89 11.21
CA TYR A 4 2.42 31.14 11.12
C TYR A 4 3.23 31.57 9.89
N THR A 5 4.54 31.77 10.07
CA THR A 5 5.50 32.03 8.99
C THR A 5 6.49 30.88 8.92
N PRO A 6 6.53 30.08 7.83
CA PRO A 6 7.54 29.04 7.65
C PRO A 6 8.97 29.59 7.71
N PRO A 7 9.92 28.89 8.34
CA PRO A 7 11.32 29.31 8.34
C PRO A 7 11.94 29.16 6.94
N LYS A 8 13.01 29.91 6.66
CA LYS A 8 13.78 29.80 5.40
C LYS A 8 14.30 28.39 5.14
N VAL A 9 14.69 27.69 6.21
CA VAL A 9 15.13 26.30 6.17
C VAL A 9 14.31 25.54 7.20
N TRP A 10 13.64 24.48 6.75
CA TRP A 10 12.86 23.63 7.64
C TRP A 10 13.77 22.85 8.59
N THR A 11 13.36 22.72 9.86
CA THR A 11 14.05 21.92 10.87
C THR A 11 13.05 21.04 11.61
N TRP A 12 13.49 19.84 12.00
CA TRP A 12 12.67 18.92 12.79
C TRP A 12 12.75 19.30 14.27
N ASN A 13 11.94 20.28 14.67
CA ASN A 13 11.96 20.85 16.03
C ASN A 13 10.77 20.42 16.90
N LYS A 14 9.80 19.69 16.33
CA LYS A 14 8.61 19.17 17.01
C LYS A 14 8.22 17.80 16.45
N PRO A 15 7.71 16.88 17.28
CA PRO A 15 7.05 15.66 16.78
C PRO A 15 5.86 16.01 15.87
N ASN A 16 5.61 15.18 14.86
CA ASN A 16 4.50 15.38 13.92
C ASN A 16 3.90 14.02 13.50
N GLY A 17 2.58 13.92 13.42
CA GLY A 17 1.90 12.68 13.03
C GLY A 17 0.83 12.19 13.99
N GLY A 18 0.55 12.89 15.10
CA GLY A 18 -0.42 12.46 16.10
C GLY A 18 -0.04 11.09 16.68
N ALA A 19 -0.91 10.10 16.50
CA ALA A 19 -0.65 8.71 16.88
C ALA A 19 0.65 8.11 16.28
N PHE A 20 1.15 8.67 15.16
CA PHE A 20 2.36 8.22 14.47
C PHE A 20 3.62 9.06 14.79
N ALA A 21 3.53 9.99 15.74
CA ALA A 21 4.64 10.89 16.05
C ALA A 21 5.90 10.17 16.57
N SER A 22 5.75 8.98 17.17
CA SER A 22 6.86 8.14 17.64
C SER A 22 7.68 7.51 16.52
N ILE A 23 7.12 7.39 15.31
CA ILE A 23 7.74 6.68 14.17
C ILE A 23 8.07 7.57 12.97
N ASN A 24 7.37 8.70 12.80
CA ASN A 24 7.60 9.62 11.69
C ASN A 24 8.93 10.37 11.86
N ARG A 25 9.80 10.30 10.84
CA ARG A 25 11.13 10.91 10.85
C ARG A 25 11.45 11.56 9.49
N PRO A 26 12.31 12.59 9.46
CA PRO A 26 12.78 13.20 8.22
C PRO A 26 13.91 12.41 7.53
N VAL A 27 14.34 11.29 8.12
CA VAL A 27 15.43 10.43 7.62
C VAL A 27 14.95 8.99 7.48
N ALA A 28 15.48 8.29 6.47
CA ALA A 28 15.22 6.88 6.22
C ALA A 28 16.31 5.99 6.86
N GLY A 29 16.21 4.68 6.62
CA GLY A 29 17.21 3.69 7.03
C GLY A 29 16.88 2.99 8.35
N PRO A 30 17.66 1.95 8.68
CA PRO A 30 17.39 1.10 9.82
C PRO A 30 17.68 1.83 11.14
N THR A 31 16.96 1.45 12.20
CA THR A 31 17.17 1.95 13.57
C THR A 31 17.73 0.90 14.52
N HIS A 32 17.62 -0.37 14.14
CA HIS A 32 18.06 -1.49 14.95
C HIS A 32 18.36 -2.69 14.06
N GLU A 33 19.27 -3.54 14.51
CA GLU A 33 19.55 -4.82 13.85
C GLU A 33 18.46 -5.83 14.19
N LYS A 34 17.80 -6.36 13.16
CA LYS A 34 16.74 -7.36 13.31
C LYS A 34 16.56 -8.14 12.01
N GLU A 35 16.94 -9.41 12.07
CA GLU A 35 16.67 -10.37 11.00
C GLU A 35 15.17 -10.64 10.87
N LEU A 36 14.70 -10.84 9.65
CA LEU A 36 13.32 -11.22 9.38
C LEU A 36 13.15 -12.74 9.49
N PRO A 37 12.05 -13.23 10.09
CA PRO A 37 11.74 -14.65 10.09
C PRO A 37 11.47 -15.16 8.67
N VAL A 38 11.85 -16.40 8.39
CA VAL A 38 11.61 -17.08 7.11
C VAL A 38 10.93 -18.41 7.39
N GLY A 39 9.74 -18.59 6.82
CA GLY A 39 8.98 -19.83 6.95
C GLY A 39 9.26 -20.81 5.82
N LYS A 40 8.36 -21.78 5.65
CA LYS A 40 8.53 -22.90 4.72
C LYS A 40 7.99 -22.61 3.31
N HIS A 41 7.16 -21.58 3.17
CA HIS A 41 6.44 -21.31 1.93
C HIS A 41 7.28 -20.45 0.95
N PRO A 42 7.03 -20.54 -0.37
CA PRO A 42 7.83 -19.82 -1.37
C PRO A 42 7.74 -18.30 -1.22
N LEU A 43 6.59 -17.76 -0.82
CA LEU A 43 6.37 -16.33 -0.71
C LEU A 43 6.41 -15.90 0.76
N GLN A 44 7.33 -15.01 1.10
CA GLN A 44 7.45 -14.46 2.46
C GLN A 44 6.89 -13.03 2.46
N LEU A 45 5.73 -12.84 3.07
CA LEU A 45 5.05 -11.55 3.18
C LEU A 45 5.31 -10.93 4.56
N TYR A 46 5.86 -9.72 4.58
CA TYR A 46 6.05 -8.92 5.79
C TYR A 46 5.06 -7.75 5.77
N SER A 47 4.01 -7.85 6.58
CA SER A 47 2.83 -6.99 6.41
C SER A 47 2.05 -6.72 7.71
N LEU A 48 1.00 -5.93 7.57
CA LEU A 48 -0.01 -5.64 8.59
C LEU A 48 -1.36 -5.49 7.89
N ALA A 49 -2.46 -5.88 8.55
CA ALA A 49 -3.83 -5.89 8.00
C ALA A 49 -4.46 -4.48 7.79
N THR A 50 -3.67 -3.53 7.29
CA THR A 50 -4.13 -2.26 6.74
C THR A 50 -4.69 -2.48 5.32
N PRO A 51 -5.41 -1.50 4.73
CA PRO A 51 -5.83 -1.57 3.33
C PRO A 51 -4.73 -2.01 2.36
N ASN A 52 -3.52 -1.47 2.49
CA ASN A 52 -2.40 -1.84 1.62
C ASN A 52 -1.92 -3.29 1.82
N GLY A 53 -1.93 -3.79 3.05
CA GLY A 53 -1.55 -5.17 3.34
C GLY A 53 -2.62 -6.16 2.86
N GLN A 54 -3.90 -5.80 3.00
CA GLN A 54 -5.04 -6.60 2.58
C GLN A 54 -5.01 -6.88 1.06
N LYS A 55 -4.62 -5.91 0.23
CA LYS A 55 -4.44 -6.11 -1.23
C LYS A 55 -3.64 -7.36 -1.55
N VAL A 56 -2.52 -7.54 -0.86
CA VAL A 56 -1.57 -8.62 -1.14
C VAL A 56 -2.07 -9.95 -0.58
N THR A 57 -2.64 -9.96 0.63
CA THR A 57 -3.23 -11.21 1.16
C THR A 57 -4.45 -11.65 0.36
N ILE A 58 -5.29 -10.71 -0.12
CA ILE A 58 -6.39 -11.03 -1.03
C ILE A 58 -5.86 -11.66 -2.31
N MET A 59 -4.87 -11.03 -2.96
CA MET A 59 -4.26 -11.59 -4.18
C MET A 59 -3.71 -13.01 -3.98
N LEU A 60 -3.01 -13.26 -2.87
CA LEU A 60 -2.46 -14.58 -2.57
C LEU A 60 -3.57 -15.62 -2.34
N GLU A 61 -4.60 -15.28 -1.58
CA GLU A 61 -5.76 -16.16 -1.35
C GLU A 61 -6.57 -16.41 -2.64
N GLU A 62 -6.73 -15.41 -3.51
CA GLU A 62 -7.38 -15.53 -4.82
C GLU A 62 -6.59 -16.48 -5.75
N LEU A 63 -5.26 -16.39 -5.75
CA LEU A 63 -4.39 -17.33 -6.46
C LEU A 63 -4.50 -18.75 -5.91
N LEU A 64 -4.54 -18.91 -4.58
CA LEU A 64 -4.74 -20.21 -3.94
C LEU A 64 -6.11 -20.80 -4.29
N ALA A 65 -7.17 -19.98 -4.32
CA ALA A 65 -8.51 -20.38 -4.73
C ALA A 65 -8.56 -20.83 -6.21
N ARG A 66 -7.71 -20.26 -7.07
CA ARG A 66 -7.49 -20.69 -8.47
C ARG A 66 -6.62 -21.95 -8.59
N GLY A 67 -6.11 -22.49 -7.48
CA GLY A 67 -5.32 -23.72 -7.43
C GLY A 67 -3.81 -23.52 -7.61
N HIS A 68 -3.32 -22.27 -7.60
CA HIS A 68 -1.89 -21.97 -7.72
C HIS A 68 -1.15 -22.27 -6.41
N LYS A 69 -0.74 -23.52 -6.22
CA LYS A 69 0.04 -23.95 -5.04
C LYS A 69 1.35 -23.18 -4.83
N GLY A 70 1.90 -22.57 -5.89
CA GLY A 70 3.08 -21.71 -5.80
C GLY A 70 2.81 -20.38 -5.09
N ALA A 71 1.55 -20.02 -4.86
CA ALA A 71 1.15 -18.80 -4.14
C ALA A 71 1.06 -18.99 -2.61
N GLU A 72 1.33 -20.20 -2.11
CA GLU A 72 1.46 -20.48 -0.68
C GLU A 72 2.45 -19.50 -0.02
N TYR A 73 2.10 -18.97 1.15
CA TYR A 73 2.84 -17.88 1.75
C TYR A 73 2.91 -17.93 3.27
N ASP A 74 3.97 -17.37 3.83
CA ASP A 74 4.08 -17.03 5.25
C ASP A 74 3.84 -15.53 5.41
N ALA A 75 2.76 -15.13 6.10
CA ALA A 75 2.47 -13.72 6.42
C ALA A 75 2.94 -13.34 7.83
N TRP A 76 4.11 -12.72 7.89
CA TRP A 76 4.73 -12.22 9.11
C TRP A 76 4.19 -10.84 9.48
N LEU A 77 3.77 -10.71 10.74
CA LEU A 77 3.27 -9.46 11.28
C LEU A 77 4.40 -8.45 11.50
N ILE A 78 4.24 -7.25 10.94
CA ILE A 78 5.11 -6.09 11.14
C ILE A 78 4.29 -5.01 11.87
N ARG A 79 4.58 -4.79 13.15
CA ARG A 79 3.86 -3.82 13.97
C ARG A 79 4.42 -2.42 13.69
N ILE A 80 3.76 -1.70 12.78
CA ILE A 80 4.26 -0.40 12.31
C ILE A 80 4.37 0.66 13.43
N ASN A 81 3.54 0.55 14.46
CA ASN A 81 3.56 1.45 15.62
C ASN A 81 4.75 1.19 16.56
N ASP A 82 5.29 -0.03 16.52
CA ASP A 82 6.46 -0.44 17.33
C ASP A 82 7.78 -0.21 16.57
N GLY A 83 7.71 0.23 15.31
CA GLY A 83 8.88 0.53 14.50
C GLY A 83 9.53 -0.68 13.82
N ASP A 84 8.85 -1.83 13.76
CA ASP A 84 9.37 -3.06 13.13
C ASP A 84 9.83 -2.84 11.67
N GLN A 85 9.18 -1.92 10.96
CA GLN A 85 9.53 -1.53 9.58
C GLN A 85 10.90 -0.84 9.44
N PHE A 86 11.54 -0.49 10.56
CA PHE A 86 12.88 0.10 10.59
C PHE A 86 13.97 -0.90 11.03
N GLY A 87 13.65 -2.19 11.20
CA GLY A 87 14.67 -3.21 11.43
C GLY A 87 15.52 -3.42 10.17
N SER A 88 16.81 -3.73 10.32
CA SER A 88 17.74 -3.94 9.19
C SER A 88 17.20 -4.91 8.15
N GLY A 89 16.70 -6.08 8.56
CA GLY A 89 16.11 -7.05 7.65
C GLY A 89 14.88 -6.52 6.89
N PHE A 90 14.01 -5.70 7.51
CA PHE A 90 12.88 -5.09 6.80
C PHE A 90 13.33 -4.06 5.77
N VAL A 91 14.31 -3.22 6.13
CA VAL A 91 14.87 -2.21 5.23
C VAL A 91 15.59 -2.85 4.03
N GLU A 92 16.19 -4.02 4.20
CA GLU A 92 16.73 -4.82 3.10
C GLU A 92 15.66 -5.27 2.09
N VAL A 93 14.44 -5.58 2.55
CA VAL A 93 13.33 -5.90 1.64
C VAL A 93 12.71 -4.63 1.05
N ASN A 94 12.48 -3.61 1.86
CA ASN A 94 11.92 -2.33 1.44
C ASN A 94 12.66 -1.13 2.06
N PRO A 95 13.49 -0.40 1.27
CA PRO A 95 14.19 0.78 1.78
C PRO A 95 13.25 1.93 2.16
N ASN A 96 12.00 1.93 1.68
CA ASN A 96 10.96 2.91 2.04
C ASN A 96 10.37 2.66 3.44
N SER A 97 10.70 1.53 4.10
CA SER A 97 10.21 1.18 5.44
C SER A 97 8.67 1.22 5.52
N LYS A 98 7.97 0.67 4.52
CA LYS A 98 6.50 0.54 4.51
C LYS A 98 6.07 -0.88 4.19
N ILE A 99 4.99 -1.31 4.84
CA ILE A 99 4.27 -2.52 4.47
C ILE A 99 3.30 -2.25 3.31
N PRO A 100 2.89 -3.27 2.55
CA PRO A 100 3.46 -4.63 2.52
C PRO A 100 4.82 -4.67 1.81
N ALA A 101 5.65 -5.65 2.18
CA ALA A 101 6.88 -6.02 1.49
C ALA A 101 6.93 -7.54 1.34
N LEU A 102 7.34 -8.03 0.18
CA LEU A 102 7.37 -9.46 -0.15
C LEU A 102 8.77 -9.88 -0.59
N MET A 103 9.17 -11.08 -0.17
CA MET A 103 10.36 -11.77 -0.66
C MET A 103 9.93 -13.09 -1.30
N ASP A 104 10.06 -13.19 -2.62
CA ASP A 104 9.85 -14.44 -3.36
C ASP A 104 11.13 -15.29 -3.26
N ARG A 105 11.01 -16.47 -2.66
CA ARG A 105 12.07 -17.46 -2.47
C ARG A 105 11.88 -18.71 -3.33
N SER A 106 10.94 -18.71 -4.28
CA SER A 106 10.77 -19.80 -5.25
C SER A 106 11.85 -19.82 -6.33
N GLU A 107 12.54 -18.70 -6.54
CA GLU A 107 13.64 -18.56 -7.49
C GLU A 107 15.01 -18.93 -6.87
N PRO A 108 16.01 -19.35 -7.67
CA PRO A 108 17.36 -19.65 -7.17
C PRO A 108 18.01 -18.47 -6.42
N LYS A 109 17.65 -17.24 -6.81
CA LYS A 109 18.00 -16.01 -6.10
C LYS A 109 16.72 -15.34 -5.64
N PRO A 110 16.55 -15.09 -4.32
CA PRO A 110 15.34 -14.42 -3.83
C PRO A 110 15.11 -13.05 -4.48
N VAL A 111 13.84 -12.75 -4.77
CA VAL A 111 13.39 -11.50 -5.39
C VAL A 111 12.60 -10.70 -4.37
N ARG A 112 13.10 -9.53 -3.98
CA ARG A 112 12.35 -8.58 -3.14
C ARG A 112 11.39 -7.77 -4.01
N VAL A 113 10.17 -7.59 -3.53
CA VAL A 113 9.12 -6.77 -4.18
C VAL A 113 8.43 -5.94 -3.10
N PHE A 114 8.39 -4.63 -3.27
CA PHE A 114 7.77 -3.70 -2.34
C PHE A 114 6.89 -2.71 -3.11
N GLU A 115 6.01 -2.01 -2.38
CA GLU A 115 4.81 -1.32 -2.91
C GLU A 115 3.70 -2.30 -3.32
N SER A 116 2.51 -2.12 -2.72
CA SER A 116 1.39 -3.05 -2.92
C SER A 116 0.97 -3.23 -4.38
N GLY A 117 0.95 -2.17 -5.19
CA GLY A 117 0.66 -2.26 -6.63
C GLY A 117 1.73 -3.03 -7.42
N SER A 118 3.01 -2.92 -7.02
CA SER A 118 4.09 -3.69 -7.63
C SER A 118 3.99 -5.16 -7.26
N ILE A 119 3.66 -5.49 -6.00
CA ILE A 119 3.44 -6.86 -5.56
C ILE A 119 2.25 -7.50 -6.30
N LEU A 120 1.12 -6.78 -6.43
CA LEU A 120 -0.03 -7.25 -7.21
C LEU A 120 0.36 -7.56 -8.66
N THR A 121 1.06 -6.63 -9.31
CA THR A 121 1.53 -6.82 -10.70
C THR A 121 2.48 -8.00 -10.82
N TYR A 122 3.45 -8.12 -9.91
CA TYR A 122 4.42 -9.21 -9.90
C TYR A 122 3.74 -10.59 -9.79
N LEU A 123 2.80 -10.73 -8.85
CA LEU A 123 2.06 -11.97 -8.65
C LEU A 123 1.15 -12.28 -9.86
N ALA A 124 0.48 -11.27 -10.41
CA ALA A 124 -0.38 -11.43 -11.58
C ALA A 124 0.42 -11.93 -12.80
N GLU A 125 1.61 -11.37 -13.03
CA GLU A 125 2.51 -11.83 -14.11
C GLU A 125 3.10 -13.21 -13.84
N LYS A 126 3.52 -13.49 -12.59
CA LYS A 126 4.12 -14.77 -12.21
C LYS A 126 3.17 -15.94 -12.44
N PHE A 127 1.88 -15.76 -12.15
CA PHE A 127 0.87 -16.81 -12.24
C PHE A 127 -0.03 -16.72 -13.48
N GLY A 128 0.02 -15.61 -14.23
CA GLY A 128 -0.81 -15.39 -15.42
C GLY A 128 -2.29 -15.14 -15.09
N GLU A 129 -2.58 -14.51 -13.95
CA GLU A 129 -3.94 -14.32 -13.42
C GLU A 129 -4.23 -12.85 -13.13
N PHE A 130 -5.52 -12.47 -13.18
CA PHE A 130 -6.03 -11.15 -12.75
C PHE A 130 -5.45 -9.91 -13.45
N LEU A 131 -4.66 -10.10 -14.52
CA LEU A 131 -4.12 -9.04 -15.34
C LEU A 131 -4.14 -9.47 -16.82
N PRO A 132 -4.98 -8.84 -17.66
CA PRO A 132 -5.04 -9.17 -19.08
C PRO A 132 -3.70 -9.07 -19.80
N THR A 133 -3.53 -9.90 -20.84
CA THR A 133 -2.38 -9.87 -21.76
C THR A 133 -2.68 -9.08 -23.03
N GLU A 134 -3.96 -8.94 -23.41
CA GLU A 134 -4.39 -8.06 -24.49
C GLU A 134 -4.05 -6.61 -24.15
N ARG A 135 -3.45 -5.89 -25.10
CA ARG A 135 -2.81 -4.60 -24.89
C ARG A 135 -3.77 -3.54 -24.35
N ALA A 136 -4.97 -3.42 -24.90
CA ALA A 136 -5.92 -2.40 -24.49
C ALA A 136 -6.51 -2.68 -23.10
N ALA A 137 -6.95 -3.90 -22.83
CA ALA A 137 -7.47 -4.32 -21.53
C ALA A 137 -6.39 -4.22 -20.42
N ARG A 138 -5.15 -4.57 -20.74
CA ARG A 138 -4.01 -4.41 -19.82
C ARG A 138 -3.74 -2.93 -19.52
N ALA A 139 -3.79 -2.08 -20.53
CA ALA A 139 -3.61 -0.64 -20.35
C ALA A 139 -4.71 -0.05 -19.47
N GLU A 140 -5.97 -0.46 -19.64
CA GLU A 140 -7.08 -0.02 -18.79
C GLU A 140 -6.91 -0.50 -17.35
N THR A 141 -6.53 -1.77 -17.14
CA THR A 141 -6.22 -2.30 -15.81
C THR A 141 -5.13 -1.49 -15.11
N PHE A 142 -4.06 -1.16 -15.83
CA PHE A 142 -2.99 -0.33 -15.28
C PHE A 142 -3.42 1.10 -15.02
N SER A 143 -4.25 1.72 -15.88
CA SER A 143 -4.82 3.03 -15.62
C SER A 143 -5.51 3.10 -14.25
N TRP A 144 -6.34 2.11 -13.92
CA TRP A 144 -7.03 2.04 -12.63
C TRP A 144 -6.11 1.65 -11.47
N LEU A 145 -5.18 0.72 -11.67
CA LEU A 145 -4.19 0.37 -10.64
C LEU A 145 -3.32 1.58 -10.27
N PHE A 146 -2.78 2.30 -11.25
CA PHE A 146 -1.96 3.49 -10.99
C PHE A 146 -2.79 4.66 -10.48
N TRP A 147 -4.04 4.80 -10.92
CA TRP A 147 -4.99 5.73 -10.30
C TRP A 147 -5.12 5.44 -8.81
N GLN A 148 -5.32 4.18 -8.41
CA GLN A 148 -5.46 3.77 -7.01
C GLN A 148 -4.20 4.08 -6.20
N MET A 149 -3.02 3.77 -6.75
CA MET A 149 -1.75 4.04 -6.08
C MET A 149 -1.50 5.55 -5.90
N GLY A 150 -1.99 6.38 -6.84
CA GLY A 150 -1.91 7.84 -6.75
C GLY A 150 -3.02 8.49 -5.92
N SER A 151 -4.18 7.86 -5.76
CA SER A 151 -5.35 8.41 -5.08
C SER A 151 -5.38 8.10 -3.59
N ALA A 152 -5.00 6.88 -3.18
CA ALA A 152 -5.00 6.45 -1.78
C ALA A 152 -4.21 7.34 -0.81
N PRO A 153 -3.08 7.99 -1.19
CA PRO A 153 -2.42 8.95 -0.32
C PRO A 153 -3.31 10.14 0.09
N TYR A 154 -4.26 10.56 -0.75
CA TYR A 154 -5.22 11.61 -0.40
C TYR A 154 -6.27 11.12 0.60
N LEU A 155 -6.77 9.89 0.43
CA LEU A 155 -7.75 9.28 1.33
C LEU A 155 -7.13 8.95 2.70
N GLY A 156 -5.98 8.26 2.75
CA GLY A 156 -5.34 7.88 4.01
C GLY A 156 -4.48 8.98 4.61
N GLY A 157 -3.48 9.47 3.86
CA GLY A 157 -2.50 10.44 4.33
C GLY A 157 -3.02 11.88 4.39
N GLY A 158 -4.09 12.18 3.65
CA GLY A 158 -4.84 13.42 3.74
C GLY A 158 -6.05 13.27 4.67
N PHE A 159 -7.17 12.79 4.14
CA PHE A 159 -8.45 12.79 4.82
C PHE A 159 -8.39 12.01 6.14
N GLY A 160 -7.96 10.75 6.12
CA GLY A 160 -7.82 9.92 7.31
C GLY A 160 -6.92 10.56 8.36
N HIS A 161 -5.78 11.13 7.96
CA HIS A 161 -4.89 11.81 8.89
C HIS A 161 -5.55 13.02 9.56
N PHE A 162 -6.01 14.00 8.77
CA PHE A 162 -6.56 15.25 9.32
C PHE A 162 -7.92 15.05 10.00
N TYR A 163 -8.71 14.07 9.56
CA TYR A 163 -10.01 13.77 10.12
C TYR A 163 -9.92 12.91 11.38
N ALA A 164 -9.07 11.88 11.43
CA ALA A 164 -9.03 10.92 12.54
C ALA A 164 -7.81 11.04 13.48
N TYR A 165 -6.61 11.29 12.94
CA TYR A 165 -5.35 11.13 13.70
C TYR A 165 -4.68 12.42 14.14
N ALA A 166 -4.89 13.53 13.42
CA ALA A 166 -4.30 14.81 13.77
C ALA A 166 -4.80 15.24 15.18
N PRO A 167 -3.91 15.73 16.06
CA PRO A 167 -4.27 16.10 17.42
C PRO A 167 -5.19 17.34 17.47
N GLU A 168 -5.19 18.14 16.40
CA GLU A 168 -6.04 19.31 16.25
C GLU A 168 -6.85 19.19 14.95
N LYS A 169 -8.09 19.71 14.97
CA LYS A 169 -8.95 19.75 13.78
C LYS A 169 -8.67 21.01 12.99
N ILE A 170 -8.09 20.84 11.80
CA ILE A 170 -7.74 21.93 10.89
C ILE A 170 -8.79 21.95 9.78
N GLU A 171 -9.80 22.80 9.91
CA GLU A 171 -10.95 22.91 9.00
C GLU A 171 -10.52 22.94 7.53
N TYR A 172 -9.61 23.85 7.16
CA TYR A 172 -9.10 23.94 5.79
C TYR A 172 -8.52 22.62 5.25
N ALA A 173 -7.77 21.88 6.08
CA ALA A 173 -7.16 20.62 5.65
C ALA A 173 -8.22 19.52 5.54
N ILE A 174 -9.14 19.44 6.51
CA ILE A 174 -10.25 18.48 6.49
C ILE A 174 -11.11 18.70 5.24
N ASP A 175 -11.55 19.92 4.98
CA ASP A 175 -12.39 20.24 3.83
C ASP A 175 -11.70 19.92 2.51
N ARG A 176 -10.41 20.27 2.38
CA ARG A 176 -9.62 19.97 1.18
C ARG A 176 -9.61 18.46 0.88
N PHE A 177 -9.29 17.64 1.87
CA PHE A 177 -9.12 16.20 1.64
C PHE A 177 -10.45 15.43 1.67
N ALA A 178 -11.47 15.91 2.38
CA ALA A 178 -12.82 15.37 2.31
C ALA A 178 -13.43 15.61 0.92
N MET A 179 -13.27 16.80 0.36
CA MET A 179 -13.73 17.13 -1.00
C MET A 179 -13.08 16.22 -2.04
N GLU A 180 -11.75 16.06 -1.99
CA GLU A 180 -11.03 15.17 -2.91
C GLU A 180 -11.43 13.70 -2.71
N THR A 181 -11.59 13.24 -1.47
CA THR A 181 -12.05 11.86 -1.20
C THR A 181 -13.43 11.61 -1.78
N LYS A 182 -14.38 12.53 -1.58
CA LYS A 182 -15.72 12.43 -2.20
C LYS A 182 -15.66 12.43 -3.72
N ARG A 183 -14.76 13.22 -4.33
CA ARG A 183 -14.53 13.21 -5.78
C ARG A 183 -13.98 11.86 -6.25
N GLN A 184 -13.07 11.24 -5.50
CA GLN A 184 -12.56 9.90 -5.81
C GLN A 184 -13.68 8.85 -5.76
N MET A 185 -14.56 8.93 -4.76
CA MET A 185 -15.74 8.07 -4.69
C MET A 185 -16.69 8.30 -5.87
N ASP A 186 -16.93 9.54 -6.30
CA ASP A 186 -17.77 9.86 -7.47
C ASP A 186 -17.15 9.33 -8.78
N VAL A 187 -15.82 9.34 -8.92
CA VAL A 187 -15.13 8.71 -10.07
C VAL A 187 -15.41 7.21 -10.11
N LEU A 188 -15.30 6.53 -8.97
CA LEU A 188 -15.56 5.09 -8.87
C LEU A 188 -17.04 4.77 -9.12
N ASP A 189 -17.95 5.52 -8.50
CA ASP A 189 -19.40 5.34 -8.65
C ASP A 189 -19.84 5.45 -10.11
N ARG A 190 -19.39 6.50 -10.80
CA ARG A 190 -19.69 6.69 -12.23
C ARG A 190 -19.12 5.57 -13.10
N ARG A 191 -17.90 5.11 -12.80
CA ARG A 191 -17.29 4.01 -13.54
C ARG A 191 -18.08 2.71 -13.36
N LEU A 192 -18.43 2.39 -12.13
CA LEU A 192 -19.13 1.16 -11.77
C LEU A 192 -20.62 1.17 -12.14
N ALA A 193 -21.20 2.34 -12.43
CA ALA A 193 -22.52 2.44 -13.04
C ALA A 193 -22.53 1.96 -14.51
N GLU A 194 -21.38 1.93 -15.18
CA GLU A 194 -21.25 1.58 -16.61
C GLU A 194 -20.51 0.26 -16.85
N SER A 195 -19.87 -0.32 -15.83
CA SER A 195 -19.01 -1.50 -15.94
C SER A 195 -19.06 -2.30 -14.65
N GLU A 196 -19.07 -3.63 -14.75
CA GLU A 196 -19.13 -4.52 -13.59
C GLU A 196 -17.89 -4.38 -12.68
N TYR A 197 -16.71 -4.26 -13.29
CA TYR A 197 -15.44 -4.00 -12.63
C TYR A 197 -14.75 -2.77 -13.23
N LEU A 198 -13.71 -2.28 -12.56
CA LEU A 198 -13.04 -1.03 -12.94
C LEU A 198 -12.43 -1.11 -14.33
N ALA A 199 -11.76 -2.21 -14.66
CA ALA A 199 -11.06 -2.36 -15.94
C ALA A 199 -11.94 -2.96 -17.06
N GLY A 200 -13.21 -3.30 -16.78
CA GLY A 200 -14.10 -3.94 -17.74
C GLY A 200 -15.03 -4.97 -17.08
N PRO A 201 -15.38 -6.06 -17.77
CA PRO A 201 -16.30 -7.08 -17.25
C PRO A 201 -15.62 -8.09 -16.32
N ASP A 202 -14.29 -8.16 -16.29
CA ASP A 202 -13.55 -9.14 -15.50
C ASP A 202 -12.91 -8.50 -14.26
N TYR A 203 -12.87 -9.25 -13.16
CA TYR A 203 -12.17 -8.88 -11.93
C TYR A 203 -10.64 -8.89 -12.13
N THR A 204 -9.97 -7.81 -11.72
CA THR A 204 -8.52 -7.62 -11.91
C THR A 204 -7.81 -7.16 -10.65
N ILE A 205 -6.47 -7.09 -10.74
CA ILE A 205 -5.65 -6.46 -9.70
C ILE A 205 -5.98 -4.97 -9.45
N ALA A 206 -6.64 -4.28 -10.39
CA ALA A 206 -7.10 -2.91 -10.15
C ALA A 206 -8.22 -2.89 -9.09
N ASP A 207 -9.14 -3.84 -9.18
CA ASP A 207 -10.25 -3.99 -8.24
C ASP A 207 -9.73 -4.41 -6.85
N MET A 208 -8.81 -5.39 -6.80
CA MET A 208 -8.10 -5.77 -5.57
C MET A 208 -7.39 -4.60 -4.90
N ALA A 209 -6.85 -3.67 -5.68
CA ALA A 209 -6.17 -2.50 -5.17
C ALA A 209 -7.14 -1.46 -4.60
N VAL A 210 -8.30 -1.28 -5.22
CA VAL A 210 -9.28 -0.26 -4.81
C VAL A 210 -10.11 -0.72 -3.62
N TRP A 211 -10.62 -1.94 -3.65
CA TRP A 211 -11.62 -2.42 -2.70
C TRP A 211 -11.26 -2.30 -1.21
N PRO A 212 -10.00 -2.52 -0.77
CA PRO A 212 -9.64 -2.37 0.64
C PRO A 212 -9.61 -0.92 1.17
N TRP A 213 -9.70 0.08 0.30
CA TRP A 213 -9.59 1.51 0.61
C TRP A 213 -10.96 2.20 0.58
#